data_AF-A0A1H3EBB9-F1
#
_entry.id   AF-A0A1H3EBB9-F1
#
_cell.length_a   1.000
_cell.length_b   1.000
_cell.length_c   1.000
_cell.angle_alpha   90.00
_cell.angle_beta   90.00
_cell.angle_gamma   90.00
#
_symmetry.space_group_name_H-M   'P 1'
#
loop_
_entity.id
_entity.type
_entity.pdbx_description
1 polymer ?
#
loop_
_entity_poly.entity_id
_entity_poly.type
_entity_poly.pdbx_seq_one_letter_code
_entity_poly.pdbx_strand_id
1 'polypeptide(L)'
;MLSKKITDGTEFVVFDMEWNQPMPGKEYPFDVSKLTGEIIEIGALKYVYDNGELIYRNAFSADITPVKYTKLHYHVKKVTHKKNADLLNGISFADAYSQFRDFCGDSILVGWGSSDPSMLKMNLEFFEMDSKLNMFFLDLQPIFSLFAGLQGSQRSVEAAVDFYNIDKNEIFHSATADAHYTGAVFEEIFKHNKPSEVISAISSSSIDPDVPSDFSFVGPECLDSVTAFASANRFMNNCPLCGAKLTVRIPTFRIRKSQYGLFACREHGELFSRTRVKKNKAGNYYSASVMRFATQNDYWLVASKKEEFDKFGEKGAPAPKPEIEKET
;
A
#
# COMPACT_ATOMS: atom_id res chain seq x y z
N MET A 1 -10.68 -3.49 7.45
CA MET A 1 -10.30 -4.69 8.22
C MET A 1 -11.05 -5.87 7.65
N LEU A 2 -10.41 -7.03 7.65
CA LEU A 2 -10.99 -8.27 7.13
C LEU A 2 -12.31 -8.56 7.85
N SER A 3 -13.41 -8.64 7.11
CA SER A 3 -14.72 -9.00 7.69
C SER A 3 -14.88 -10.52 7.87
N LYS A 4 -14.00 -11.31 7.24
CA LYS A 4 -13.97 -12.77 7.29
C LYS A 4 -12.88 -13.25 8.24
N LYS A 5 -13.12 -14.32 8.99
CA LYS A 5 -12.11 -14.95 9.83
C LYS A 5 -11.21 -15.85 8.97
N ILE A 6 -9.90 -15.78 9.17
CA ILE A 6 -8.96 -16.73 8.57
C ILE A 6 -9.07 -18.06 9.35
N THR A 7 -9.40 -19.13 8.62
CA THR A 7 -9.52 -20.51 9.12
C THR A 7 -8.88 -21.48 8.13
N ASP A 8 -8.71 -22.74 8.51
CA ASP A 8 -8.25 -23.78 7.57
C ASP A 8 -9.10 -23.78 6.30
N GLY A 9 -8.42 -23.90 5.16
CA GLY A 9 -9.02 -23.76 3.82
C GLY A 9 -9.08 -22.32 3.29
N THR A 10 -8.65 -21.30 4.05
CA THR A 10 -8.58 -19.92 3.53
C THR A 10 -7.54 -19.84 2.41
N GLU A 11 -7.95 -19.37 1.24
CA GLU A 11 -7.05 -19.19 0.09
C GLU A 11 -6.45 -17.78 0.07
N PHE A 12 -5.16 -17.72 -0.27
CA PHE A 12 -4.43 -16.49 -0.56
C PHE A 12 -3.91 -16.55 -1.98
N VAL A 13 -4.01 -15.45 -2.70
CA VAL A 13 -3.35 -15.28 -4.00
C VAL A 13 -2.31 -14.18 -3.88
N VAL A 14 -1.05 -14.59 -3.84
CA VAL A 14 0.09 -13.69 -3.89
C VAL A 14 0.28 -13.29 -5.34
N PHE A 15 0.29 -12.00 -5.66
CA PHE A 15 0.43 -11.53 -7.03
C PHE A 15 1.32 -10.31 -7.14
N ASP A 16 1.84 -10.12 -8.34
CA ASP A 16 2.61 -8.95 -8.76
C ASP A 16 2.25 -8.62 -10.22
N MET A 17 2.45 -7.37 -10.63
CA MET A 17 2.19 -6.92 -11.99
C MET A 17 3.33 -6.04 -12.51
N GLU A 18 3.70 -6.23 -13.76
CA GLU A 18 4.58 -5.30 -14.47
C GLU A 18 3.75 -4.45 -15.43
N TRP A 19 4.10 -3.16 -15.55
CA TRP A 19 3.42 -2.23 -16.46
C TRP A 19 4.40 -1.38 -17.26
N ASN A 20 4.01 -1.07 -18.49
CA ASN A 20 4.67 -0.05 -19.29
C ASN A 20 4.08 1.33 -19.00
N GLN A 21 4.80 2.40 -19.34
CA GLN A 21 4.44 3.77 -18.94
C GLN A 21 4.61 4.78 -20.09
N PRO A 22 3.94 5.96 -20.02
CA PRO A 22 4.02 6.96 -21.07
C PRO A 22 5.44 7.50 -21.27
N MET A 23 5.78 7.83 -22.51
CA MET A 23 7.06 8.45 -22.86
C MET A 23 7.03 9.94 -22.52
N PRO A 24 8.06 10.49 -21.84
CA PRO A 24 8.17 11.92 -21.58
C PRO A 24 8.08 12.74 -22.87
N GLY A 25 7.23 13.77 -22.86
CA GLY A 25 7.06 14.69 -24.00
C GLY A 25 6.30 14.13 -25.20
N LYS A 26 5.81 12.88 -25.15
CA LYS A 26 4.92 12.34 -26.18
C LYS A 26 3.47 12.73 -25.86
N GLU A 27 2.76 13.25 -26.87
CA GLU A 27 1.32 13.45 -26.78
C GLU A 27 0.57 12.13 -27.02
N TYR A 28 -0.48 11.92 -26.24
CA TYR A 28 -1.35 10.76 -26.30
C TYR A 28 -2.78 11.21 -26.63
N PRO A 29 -3.56 10.43 -27.38
CA PRO A 29 -4.94 10.79 -27.77
C PRO A 29 -5.95 10.66 -26.61
N PHE A 30 -5.47 10.55 -25.38
CA PHE A 30 -6.25 10.39 -24.17
C PHE A 30 -5.54 11.10 -23.01
N ASP A 31 -6.29 11.33 -21.93
CA ASP A 31 -5.75 11.90 -20.70
C ASP A 31 -4.85 10.87 -19.99
N VAL A 32 -3.53 11.13 -19.99
CA VAL A 32 -2.52 10.26 -19.40
C VAL A 32 -2.73 10.03 -17.89
N SER A 33 -3.41 10.94 -17.20
CA SER A 33 -3.74 10.75 -15.79
C SER A 33 -4.72 9.59 -15.54
N LYS A 34 -5.47 9.17 -16.58
CA LYS A 34 -6.38 8.02 -16.52
C LYS A 34 -5.70 6.67 -16.74
N LEU A 35 -4.46 6.65 -17.24
CA LEU A 35 -3.66 5.44 -17.42
C LEU A 35 -2.19 5.78 -17.24
N THR A 36 -1.73 5.87 -16.00
CA THR A 36 -0.32 6.20 -15.71
C THR A 36 0.62 5.03 -15.98
N GLY A 37 0.10 3.80 -16.01
CA GLY A 37 0.77 2.59 -16.49
C GLY A 37 -0.22 1.63 -17.15
N GLU A 38 0.23 0.94 -18.19
CA GLU A 38 -0.53 -0.12 -18.87
C GLU A 38 0.09 -1.46 -18.52
N ILE A 39 -0.69 -2.36 -17.92
CA ILE A 39 -0.20 -3.66 -17.45
C ILE A 39 0.25 -4.52 -18.64
N ILE A 40 1.43 -5.13 -18.52
CA ILE A 40 2.06 -5.96 -19.55
C ILE A 40 2.40 -7.38 -19.05
N GLU A 41 2.31 -7.64 -17.75
CA GLU A 41 2.49 -8.98 -17.17
C GLU A 41 1.69 -9.09 -15.87
N ILE A 42 1.13 -10.27 -15.61
CA ILE A 42 0.57 -10.66 -14.32
C ILE A 42 1.25 -11.97 -13.90
N GLY A 43 1.79 -12.01 -12.68
CA GLY A 43 2.29 -13.22 -12.04
C GLY A 43 1.57 -13.46 -10.72
N ALA A 44 1.19 -14.71 -10.43
CA ALA A 44 0.49 -15.03 -9.20
C ALA A 44 0.71 -16.47 -8.71
N LEU A 45 0.68 -16.66 -7.40
CA LEU A 45 0.71 -17.94 -6.72
C LEU A 45 -0.49 -18.09 -5.80
N LYS A 46 -1.10 -19.27 -5.81
CA LYS A 46 -2.18 -19.65 -4.91
C LYS A 46 -1.64 -20.48 -3.75
N TYR A 47 -2.01 -20.05 -2.53
CA TYR A 47 -1.74 -20.72 -1.28
C TYR A 47 -3.05 -21.05 -0.55
N VAL A 48 -3.04 -22.11 0.24
CA VAL A 48 -4.11 -22.45 1.18
C VAL A 48 -3.53 -22.47 2.57
N TYR A 49 -4.14 -21.72 3.50
CA TYR A 49 -3.83 -21.86 4.91
C TYR A 49 -4.48 -23.12 5.48
N ASP A 50 -3.69 -23.97 6.13
CA ASP A 50 -4.16 -25.20 6.76
C ASP A 50 -3.23 -25.58 7.91
N ASN A 51 -3.80 -25.90 9.08
CA ASN A 51 -3.07 -26.40 10.25
C ASN A 51 -1.86 -25.54 10.70
N GLY A 52 -1.95 -24.22 10.52
CA GLY A 52 -0.88 -23.31 10.91
C GLY A 52 0.16 -23.02 9.82
N GLU A 53 0.02 -23.62 8.63
CA GLU A 53 0.97 -23.48 7.53
C GLU A 53 0.30 -22.89 6.28
N LEU A 54 1.11 -22.30 5.40
CA LEU A 54 0.69 -21.96 4.04
C LEU A 54 1.15 -23.05 3.09
N ILE A 55 0.21 -23.64 2.36
CA ILE A 55 0.47 -24.72 1.41
C ILE A 55 0.31 -24.18 0.00
N TYR A 56 1.40 -24.14 -0.77
CA TYR A 56 1.37 -23.81 -2.19
C TYR A 56 0.48 -24.78 -2.97
N ARG A 57 -0.33 -24.24 -3.89
CA ARG A 57 -1.27 -25.03 -4.71
C ARG A 57 -1.04 -24.89 -6.20
N ASN A 58 -0.87 -23.67 -6.69
CA ASN A 58 -0.81 -23.43 -8.12
C ASN A 58 -0.16 -22.08 -8.43
N ALA A 59 0.25 -21.90 -9.69
CA ALA A 59 0.76 -20.64 -10.22
C ALA A 59 -0.06 -20.19 -11.44
N PHE A 60 -0.08 -18.89 -11.68
CA PHE A 60 -0.65 -18.25 -12.84
C PHE A 60 0.35 -17.22 -13.38
N SER A 61 0.44 -17.14 -14.70
CA SER A 61 1.24 -16.14 -15.39
C SER A 61 0.54 -15.77 -16.70
N ALA A 62 0.54 -14.49 -17.03
CA ALA A 62 0.09 -14.00 -18.33
C ALA A 62 0.91 -12.79 -18.77
N ASP A 63 1.52 -12.90 -19.95
CA ASP A 63 2.01 -11.73 -20.69
C ASP A 63 0.83 -11.05 -21.38
N ILE A 64 0.82 -9.72 -21.37
CA ILE A 64 -0.25 -8.90 -21.93
C ILE A 64 0.32 -8.01 -23.03
N THR A 65 -0.37 -7.97 -24.17
CA THR A 65 0.00 -7.07 -25.27
C THR A 65 -0.61 -5.69 -25.04
N PRO A 66 0.22 -4.64 -24.77
CA PRO A 66 -0.28 -3.29 -24.57
C PRO A 66 -0.80 -2.70 -25.88
N VAL A 67 -1.86 -1.90 -25.79
CA VAL A 67 -2.48 -1.20 -26.93
C VAL A 67 -2.30 0.32 -26.87
N LYS A 68 -1.90 0.90 -25.73
CA LYS A 68 -1.66 2.36 -25.58
C LYS A 68 -0.17 2.69 -25.54
N TYR A 69 0.60 1.93 -24.79
CA TYR A 69 2.03 2.04 -24.57
C TYR A 69 2.73 0.87 -25.27
N THR A 70 2.60 0.82 -26.59
CA THR A 70 3.13 -0.26 -27.46
C THR A 70 4.65 -0.27 -27.63
N LYS A 71 5.35 0.75 -27.10
CA LYS A 71 6.81 0.83 -27.10
C LYS A 71 7.30 0.89 -25.66
N LEU A 72 8.19 -0.03 -25.31
CA LEU A 72 8.72 -0.16 -23.97
C LEU A 72 9.45 1.12 -23.55
N HIS A 73 9.05 1.67 -22.41
CA HIS A 73 9.70 2.82 -21.81
C HIS A 73 11.15 2.48 -21.42
N TYR A 74 12.08 3.43 -21.56
CA TYR A 74 13.51 3.17 -21.35
C TYR A 74 13.83 2.76 -19.89
N HIS A 75 13.15 3.35 -18.90
CA HIS A 75 13.25 2.90 -17.51
C HIS A 75 12.71 1.48 -17.30
N VAL A 76 11.53 1.16 -17.87
CA VAL A 76 10.94 -0.17 -17.75
C VAL A 76 11.87 -1.21 -18.39
N LYS A 77 12.43 -0.93 -19.57
CA LYS A 77 13.44 -1.77 -20.21
C LYS A 77 14.72 -1.98 -19.38
N LYS A 78 15.06 -1.03 -18.49
CA LYS A 78 16.27 -1.11 -17.66
C LYS A 78 16.05 -1.98 -16.43
N VAL A 79 14.85 -1.92 -15.85
CA VAL A 79 14.51 -2.64 -14.61
C VAL A 79 13.93 -4.01 -14.91
N THR A 80 13.07 -4.12 -15.92
CA THR A 80 12.55 -5.40 -16.43
C THR A 80 13.52 -6.01 -17.44
N HIS A 81 13.43 -7.33 -17.62
CA HIS A 81 14.17 -8.05 -18.67
C HIS A 81 13.46 -8.07 -20.03
N LYS A 82 12.38 -7.28 -20.20
CA LYS A 82 11.57 -7.26 -21.42
C LYS A 82 12.18 -6.41 -22.53
N LYS A 83 11.86 -6.79 -23.77
CA LYS A 83 12.18 -6.10 -25.03
C LYS A 83 10.88 -5.74 -25.74
N ASN A 84 10.94 -4.83 -26.71
CA ASN A 84 9.76 -4.45 -27.50
C ASN A 84 9.11 -5.63 -28.23
N ALA A 85 9.90 -6.65 -28.61
CA ALA A 85 9.36 -7.85 -29.25
C ALA A 85 8.48 -8.67 -28.29
N ASP A 86 8.76 -8.63 -26.99
CA ASP A 86 8.02 -9.40 -25.99
C ASP A 86 6.61 -8.82 -25.78
N LEU A 87 6.44 -7.50 -25.99
CA LEU A 87 5.12 -6.85 -25.94
C LEU A 87 4.13 -7.36 -26.99
N LEU A 88 4.60 -8.08 -28.01
CA LEU A 88 3.76 -8.60 -29.09
C LEU A 88 3.25 -10.02 -28.84
N ASN A 89 3.73 -10.70 -27.79
CA ASN A 89 3.51 -12.13 -27.57
C ASN A 89 2.47 -12.42 -26.46
N GLY A 90 1.74 -11.40 -26.00
CA GLY A 90 0.77 -11.52 -24.92
C GLY A 90 -0.67 -11.69 -25.41
N ILE A 91 -1.56 -11.98 -24.47
CA ILE A 91 -3.02 -11.92 -24.67
C ILE A 91 -3.54 -10.51 -24.40
N SER A 92 -4.83 -10.27 -24.64
CA SER A 92 -5.43 -8.99 -24.29
C SER A 92 -5.50 -8.81 -22.77
N PHE A 93 -5.47 -7.56 -22.28
CA PHE A 93 -5.65 -7.27 -20.85
C PHE A 93 -6.97 -7.84 -20.32
N ALA A 94 -8.05 -7.77 -21.11
CA ALA A 94 -9.35 -8.31 -20.74
C ALA A 94 -9.31 -9.84 -20.54
N ASP A 95 -8.66 -10.57 -21.44
CA ASP A 95 -8.53 -12.03 -21.33
C ASP A 95 -7.64 -12.42 -20.15
N ALA A 96 -6.50 -11.73 -19.97
CA ALA A 96 -5.60 -11.96 -18.85
C ALA A 96 -6.30 -11.71 -17.50
N TYR A 97 -7.07 -10.63 -17.41
CA TYR A 97 -7.81 -10.32 -16.19
C TYR A 97 -8.91 -11.34 -15.93
N SER A 98 -9.65 -11.79 -16.95
CA SER A 98 -10.66 -12.85 -16.78
C SER A 98 -10.03 -14.13 -16.23
N GLN A 99 -8.91 -14.57 -16.81
CA GLN A 99 -8.21 -15.76 -16.35
C GLN A 99 -7.64 -15.58 -14.93
N PHE A 100 -7.10 -14.39 -14.63
CA PHE A 100 -6.62 -14.06 -13.28
C PHE A 100 -7.76 -14.07 -12.26
N ARG A 101 -8.94 -13.54 -12.60
CA ARG A 101 -10.12 -13.56 -11.71
C ARG A 101 -10.62 -14.99 -11.46
N ASP A 102 -10.64 -15.83 -12.49
CA ASP A 102 -10.97 -17.24 -12.35
C ASP A 102 -9.94 -17.97 -11.47
N PHE A 103 -8.66 -17.64 -11.62
CA PHE A 103 -7.59 -18.15 -10.76
C PHE A 103 -7.76 -17.69 -9.31
N CYS A 104 -8.16 -16.45 -9.05
CA CYS A 104 -8.37 -15.94 -7.69
C CYS A 104 -9.51 -16.66 -6.95
N GLY A 105 -10.70 -16.74 -7.55
CA GLY A 105 -11.89 -17.23 -6.83
C GLY A 105 -12.23 -16.32 -5.62
N ASP A 106 -12.53 -16.92 -4.46
CA ASP A 106 -12.86 -16.21 -3.20
C ASP A 106 -11.63 -16.08 -2.27
N SER A 107 -10.47 -15.76 -2.85
CA SER A 107 -9.20 -15.63 -2.14
C SER A 107 -8.97 -14.23 -1.55
N ILE A 108 -8.04 -14.12 -0.60
CA ILE A 108 -7.44 -12.84 -0.19
C ILE A 108 -6.24 -12.57 -1.10
N LEU A 109 -6.24 -11.42 -1.78
CA LEU A 109 -5.10 -10.98 -2.58
C LEU A 109 -3.96 -10.52 -1.67
N VAL A 110 -2.72 -10.84 -2.04
CA VAL A 110 -1.51 -10.49 -1.29
C VAL A 110 -0.50 -9.89 -2.26
N GLY A 111 0.09 -8.75 -1.91
CA GLY A 111 1.14 -8.11 -2.71
C GLY A 111 2.26 -7.52 -1.86
N TRP A 112 3.35 -7.11 -2.50
CA TRP A 112 4.45 -6.42 -1.83
C TRP A 112 4.32 -4.90 -1.95
N GLY A 113 3.50 -4.30 -1.09
CA GLY A 113 3.09 -2.89 -1.20
C GLY A 113 1.63 -2.75 -1.65
N SER A 114 1.20 -1.53 -1.98
CA SER A 114 -0.19 -1.23 -2.39
C SER A 114 -0.32 -0.71 -3.83
N SER A 115 0.76 -0.78 -4.61
CA SER A 115 0.81 -0.34 -6.00
C SER A 115 -0.10 -1.15 -6.91
N ASP A 116 -0.05 -2.47 -6.81
CA ASP A 116 -0.65 -3.39 -7.77
C ASP A 116 -2.17 -3.31 -7.80
N PRO A 117 -2.90 -3.33 -6.67
CA PRO A 117 -4.35 -3.12 -6.70
C PRO A 117 -4.74 -1.77 -7.31
N SER A 118 -3.97 -0.72 -7.03
CA SER A 118 -4.24 0.62 -7.56
C SER A 118 -4.04 0.67 -9.08
N MET A 119 -2.96 0.06 -9.58
CA MET A 119 -2.67 -0.03 -11.01
C MET A 119 -3.68 -0.89 -11.76
N LEU A 120 -4.06 -2.03 -11.17
CA LEU A 120 -5.09 -2.92 -11.70
C LEU A 120 -6.43 -2.20 -11.85
N LYS A 121 -6.89 -1.51 -10.80
CA LYS A 121 -8.14 -0.75 -10.85
C LYS A 121 -8.10 0.37 -11.89
N MET A 122 -6.98 1.09 -12.00
CA MET A 122 -6.80 2.11 -13.03
C MET A 122 -6.93 1.54 -14.45
N ASN A 123 -6.30 0.38 -14.71
CA ASN A 123 -6.41 -0.27 -16.01
C ASN A 123 -7.85 -0.75 -16.29
N LEU A 124 -8.51 -1.34 -15.29
CA LEU A 124 -9.93 -1.75 -15.41
C LEU A 124 -10.83 -0.56 -15.75
N GLU A 125 -10.69 0.57 -15.05
CA GLU A 125 -11.47 1.78 -15.32
C GLU A 125 -11.18 2.35 -16.72
N PHE A 126 -9.90 2.38 -17.11
CA PHE A 126 -9.49 2.92 -18.40
C PHE A 126 -10.01 2.09 -19.58
N PHE A 127 -10.07 0.76 -19.44
CA PHE A 127 -10.59 -0.17 -20.44
C PHE A 127 -12.09 -0.45 -20.29
N GLU A 128 -12.82 0.37 -19.52
CA GLU A 128 -14.27 0.30 -19.34
C GLU A 128 -14.75 -1.07 -18.78
N MET A 129 -13.92 -1.69 -17.95
CA MET A 129 -14.21 -2.93 -17.23
C MET A 129 -14.69 -2.63 -15.79
N ASP A 130 -15.29 -3.61 -15.11
CA ASP A 130 -15.64 -3.46 -13.69
C ASP A 130 -14.38 -3.35 -12.83
N SER A 131 -14.17 -2.18 -12.23
CA SER A 131 -13.01 -1.90 -11.38
C SER A 131 -13.17 -2.38 -9.94
N LYS A 132 -14.31 -2.96 -9.59
CA LYS A 132 -14.51 -3.60 -8.28
C LYS A 132 -13.83 -4.97 -8.25
N LEU A 133 -12.85 -5.09 -7.35
CA LEU A 133 -12.16 -6.36 -7.15
C LEU A 133 -13.02 -7.35 -6.36
N ASN A 134 -13.86 -6.86 -5.43
CA ASN A 134 -14.68 -7.64 -4.51
C ASN A 134 -13.87 -8.70 -3.73
N MET A 135 -12.61 -8.38 -3.44
CA MET A 135 -11.66 -9.23 -2.71
C MET A 135 -10.89 -8.37 -1.73
N PHE A 136 -10.53 -8.94 -0.58
CA PHE A 136 -9.62 -8.27 0.35
C PHE A 136 -8.19 -8.28 -0.19
N PHE A 137 -7.43 -7.26 0.19
CA PHE A 137 -6.03 -7.11 -0.15
C PHE A 137 -5.17 -7.01 1.13
N LEU A 138 -4.06 -7.74 1.14
CA LEU A 138 -3.03 -7.71 2.16
C LEU A 138 -1.73 -7.17 1.56
N ASP A 139 -1.24 -6.07 2.11
CA ASP A 139 0.15 -5.64 1.90
C ASP A 139 1.07 -6.46 2.83
N LEU A 140 1.91 -7.31 2.26
CA LEU A 140 2.80 -8.18 3.01
C LEU A 140 4.02 -7.44 3.57
N GLN A 141 4.43 -6.31 2.98
CA GLN A 141 5.66 -5.62 3.37
C GLN A 141 5.63 -5.14 4.85
N PRO A 142 4.57 -4.49 5.35
CA PRO A 142 4.45 -4.15 6.77
C PRO A 142 4.39 -5.38 7.70
N ILE A 143 3.82 -6.49 7.24
CA ILE A 143 3.76 -7.75 8.00
C ILE A 143 5.17 -8.32 8.16
N PHE A 144 5.94 -8.35 7.08
CA PHE A 144 7.36 -8.71 7.13
C PHE A 144 8.13 -7.82 8.10
N SER A 145 8.03 -6.48 7.98
CA SER A 145 8.73 -5.55 8.87
C SER A 145 8.38 -5.75 10.35
N LEU A 146 7.13 -6.12 10.66
CA LEU A 146 6.69 -6.45 12.01
C LEU A 146 7.44 -7.68 12.56
N PHE A 147 7.44 -8.79 11.83
CA PHE A 147 8.04 -10.04 12.29
C PHE A 147 9.57 -10.08 12.18
N ALA A 148 10.16 -9.33 11.26
CA ALA A 148 11.61 -9.16 11.17
C ALA A 148 12.20 -8.20 12.22
N GLY A 149 11.35 -7.50 13.00
CA GLY A 149 11.81 -6.47 13.94
C GLY A 149 12.36 -5.21 13.26
N LEU A 150 11.97 -4.95 12.01
CA LEU A 150 12.47 -3.86 11.16
C LEU A 150 11.42 -2.76 10.93
N GLN A 151 10.56 -2.53 11.93
CA GLN A 151 9.47 -1.55 11.87
C GLN A 151 9.97 -0.13 11.57
N GLY A 152 9.18 0.62 10.79
CA GLY A 152 9.49 2.02 10.46
C GLY A 152 10.38 2.24 9.23
N SER A 153 10.75 1.17 8.52
CA SER A 153 11.48 1.25 7.25
C SER A 153 10.81 0.40 6.16
N GLN A 154 10.59 0.98 4.98
CA GLN A 154 10.15 0.22 3.81
C GLN A 154 11.31 -0.64 3.31
N ARG A 155 11.02 -1.89 2.95
CA ARG A 155 11.99 -2.87 2.45
C ARG A 155 11.55 -3.39 1.08
N SER A 156 12.51 -3.59 0.19
CA SER A 156 12.24 -4.31 -1.06
C SER A 156 11.95 -5.78 -0.75
N VAL A 157 11.28 -6.46 -1.68
CA VAL A 157 11.09 -7.91 -1.62
C VAL A 157 12.46 -8.61 -1.57
N GLU A 158 13.43 -8.11 -2.34
CA GLU A 158 14.80 -8.62 -2.32
C GLU A 158 15.45 -8.58 -0.93
N ALA A 159 15.25 -7.49 -0.17
CA ALA A 159 15.79 -7.39 1.18
C ALA A 159 15.13 -8.39 2.15
N ALA A 160 13.88 -8.78 1.91
CA ALA A 160 13.19 -9.81 2.69
C ALA A 160 13.62 -11.22 2.31
N VAL A 161 13.86 -11.46 1.01
CA VAL A 161 14.49 -12.69 0.50
C VAL A 161 15.86 -12.89 1.15
N ASP A 162 16.69 -11.85 1.18
CA ASP A 162 17.99 -11.88 1.84
C ASP A 162 17.87 -12.14 3.35
N PHE A 163 16.89 -11.53 4.03
CA PHE A 163 16.68 -11.70 5.46
C PHE A 163 16.40 -13.16 5.84
N TYR A 164 15.58 -13.86 5.06
CA TYR A 164 15.26 -15.27 5.29
C TYR A 164 16.25 -16.25 4.65
N ASN A 165 17.28 -15.76 3.96
CA ASN A 165 18.22 -16.57 3.16
C ASN A 165 17.50 -17.46 2.13
N ILE A 166 16.48 -16.91 1.45
CA ILE A 166 15.78 -17.60 0.37
C ILE A 166 16.67 -17.61 -0.87
N ASP A 167 16.81 -18.77 -1.51
CA ASP A 167 17.64 -18.92 -2.71
C ASP A 167 17.13 -18.06 -3.88
N LYS A 168 18.00 -17.20 -4.41
CA LYS A 168 17.71 -16.30 -5.54
C LYS A 168 17.90 -17.01 -6.89
N ASN A 169 16.98 -17.91 -7.23
CA ASN A 169 17.05 -18.70 -8.46
C ASN A 169 16.41 -18.02 -9.69
N GLU A 170 15.60 -17.00 -9.46
CA GLU A 170 14.90 -16.21 -10.48
C GLU A 170 15.37 -14.76 -10.49
N ILE A 171 15.22 -14.08 -11.62
CA ILE A 171 15.64 -12.68 -11.73
C ILE A 171 14.48 -11.78 -11.30
N PHE A 172 14.73 -10.87 -10.36
CA PHE A 172 13.76 -9.85 -9.92
C PHE A 172 13.25 -8.99 -11.09
N HIS A 173 12.11 -8.32 -10.90
CA HIS A 173 11.47 -7.46 -11.91
C HIS A 173 10.89 -8.23 -13.11
N SER A 174 10.38 -9.41 -12.80
CA SER A 174 9.34 -10.11 -13.54
C SER A 174 8.21 -10.39 -12.57
N ALA A 175 6.97 -10.21 -13.01
CA ALA A 175 5.81 -10.36 -12.16
C ALA A 175 5.73 -11.79 -11.57
N THR A 176 6.11 -12.82 -12.32
CA THR A 176 6.14 -14.18 -11.78
C THR A 176 7.21 -14.35 -10.71
N ALA A 177 8.42 -13.84 -10.94
CA ALA A 177 9.52 -13.97 -9.99
C ALA A 177 9.24 -13.22 -8.69
N ASP A 178 8.72 -12.00 -8.78
CA ASP A 178 8.41 -11.17 -7.62
C ASP A 178 7.21 -11.75 -6.84
N ALA A 179 6.22 -12.34 -7.52
CA ALA A 179 5.17 -13.12 -6.86
C ALA A 179 5.71 -14.38 -6.17
N HIS A 180 6.66 -15.09 -6.79
CA HIS A 180 7.36 -16.25 -6.20
C HIS A 180 8.12 -15.87 -4.93
N TYR A 181 8.96 -14.83 -5.00
CA TYR A 181 9.70 -14.36 -3.83
C TYR A 181 8.80 -13.83 -2.73
N THR A 182 7.74 -13.09 -3.08
CA THR A 182 6.74 -12.64 -2.11
C THR A 182 6.05 -13.82 -1.43
N GLY A 183 5.68 -14.86 -2.19
CA GLY A 183 5.08 -16.08 -1.66
C GLY A 183 6.03 -16.86 -0.74
N ALA A 184 7.30 -17.00 -1.11
CA ALA A 184 8.31 -17.62 -0.27
C ALA A 184 8.51 -16.86 1.05
N VAL A 185 8.61 -15.53 1.01
CA VAL A 185 8.64 -14.69 2.23
C VAL A 185 7.38 -14.89 3.07
N PHE A 186 6.21 -15.04 2.44
CA PHE A 186 4.96 -15.27 3.15
C PHE A 186 4.97 -16.61 3.90
N GLU A 187 5.46 -17.67 3.27
CA GLU A 187 5.66 -18.96 3.94
C GLU A 187 6.64 -18.85 5.12
N GLU A 188 7.77 -18.18 4.95
CA GLU A 188 8.79 -18.03 6.01
C GLU A 188 8.25 -17.26 7.22
N ILE A 189 7.37 -16.27 7.01
CA ILE A 189 6.67 -15.60 8.11
C ILE A 189 5.85 -16.61 8.93
N PHE A 190 5.13 -17.54 8.28
CA PHE A 190 4.39 -18.59 9.00
C PHE A 190 5.30 -19.62 9.67
N LYS A 191 6.38 -20.05 9.00
CA LYS A 191 7.33 -21.04 9.54
C LYS A 191 8.05 -20.55 10.80
N HIS A 192 8.39 -19.27 10.85
CA HIS A 192 9.21 -18.69 11.93
C HIS A 192 8.41 -18.07 13.07
N ASN A 193 7.08 -17.96 12.96
CA ASN A 193 6.25 -17.28 13.96
C ASN A 193 5.03 -18.11 14.36
N LYS A 194 4.41 -17.78 15.49
CA LYS A 194 3.19 -18.49 15.91
C LYS A 194 2.05 -18.17 14.93
N PRO A 195 1.34 -19.18 14.38
CA PRO A 195 0.29 -18.94 13.40
C PRO A 195 -0.81 -17.99 13.88
N SER A 196 -1.16 -18.04 15.17
CA SER A 196 -2.16 -17.13 15.76
C SER A 196 -1.74 -15.66 15.73
N GLU A 197 -0.45 -15.37 15.91
CA GLU A 197 0.10 -14.00 15.85
C GLU A 197 0.10 -13.50 14.40
N VAL A 198 0.52 -14.34 13.45
CA VAL A 198 0.51 -14.05 12.01
C VAL A 198 -0.91 -13.77 11.52
N ILE A 199 -1.88 -14.63 11.85
CA ILE A 199 -3.30 -14.46 11.49
C ILE A 199 -3.87 -13.15 12.04
N SER A 200 -3.54 -12.81 13.28
CA SER A 200 -3.97 -11.55 13.90
C SER A 200 -3.44 -10.34 13.13
N ALA A 201 -2.16 -10.37 12.74
CA ALA A 201 -1.53 -9.31 11.94
C ALA A 201 -2.16 -9.19 10.55
N ILE A 202 -2.40 -10.30 9.85
CA ILE A 202 -3.06 -10.33 8.54
C ILE A 202 -4.49 -9.80 8.64
N SER A 203 -5.27 -10.26 9.62
CA SER A 203 -6.69 -9.88 9.77
C SER A 203 -6.86 -8.39 10.02
N SER A 204 -5.95 -7.80 10.82
CA SER A 204 -5.95 -6.36 11.13
C SER A 204 -5.40 -5.50 10.00
N SER A 205 -4.52 -6.03 9.16
CA SER A 205 -3.89 -5.28 8.06
C SER A 205 -4.58 -5.44 6.71
N SER A 206 -5.42 -6.46 6.53
CA SER A 206 -6.16 -6.66 5.28
C SER A 206 -7.25 -5.60 5.10
N ILE A 207 -7.31 -5.03 3.90
CA ILE A 207 -8.23 -3.95 3.54
C ILE A 207 -9.13 -4.38 2.38
N ASP A 208 -10.27 -3.71 2.26
CA ASP A 208 -11.08 -3.79 1.05
C ASP A 208 -10.59 -2.70 0.08
N PRO A 209 -9.95 -3.06 -1.05
CA PRO A 209 -9.45 -2.10 -2.04
C PRO A 209 -10.57 -1.37 -2.79
N ASP A 210 -11.83 -1.79 -2.66
CA ASP A 210 -13.00 -1.11 -3.21
C ASP A 210 -13.56 -0.02 -2.31
N VAL A 211 -13.08 0.03 -1.07
CA VAL A 211 -13.40 1.10 -0.12
C VAL A 211 -12.29 2.15 -0.17
N PRO A 212 -12.62 3.45 -0.36
CA PRO A 212 -11.64 4.52 -0.27
C PRO A 212 -10.86 4.43 1.04
N SER A 213 -9.54 4.38 0.94
CA SER A 213 -8.65 4.22 2.10
C SER A 213 -8.06 5.55 2.58
N ASP A 214 -7.95 6.53 1.69
CA ASP A 214 -7.46 7.88 1.96
C ASP A 214 -8.58 8.91 1.80
N PHE A 215 -8.83 9.66 2.86
CA PHE A 215 -9.79 10.75 2.89
C PHE A 215 -9.04 12.04 3.10
N SER A 216 -9.29 13.02 2.25
CA SER A 216 -8.65 14.34 2.36
C SER A 216 -9.67 15.42 2.61
N PHE A 217 -9.24 16.44 3.35
CA PHE A 217 -10.01 17.64 3.60
C PHE A 217 -9.10 18.86 3.48
N VAL A 218 -9.56 19.85 2.73
CA VAL A 218 -8.94 21.17 2.64
C VAL A 218 -9.91 22.16 3.26
N GLY A 219 -9.48 22.79 4.35
CA GLY A 219 -10.26 23.79 5.07
C GLY A 219 -10.31 25.13 4.33
N PRO A 220 -11.25 26.01 4.69
CA PRO A 220 -11.35 27.35 4.15
C PRO A 220 -10.12 28.20 4.50
N GLU A 221 -9.91 29.27 3.74
CA GLU A 221 -8.90 30.28 4.07
C GLU A 221 -9.27 31.01 5.37
N CYS A 222 -8.29 31.15 6.25
CA CYS A 222 -8.39 31.71 7.59
C CYS A 222 -7.28 32.75 7.79
N LEU A 223 -7.52 33.74 8.65
CA LEU A 223 -6.52 34.78 8.94
C LEU A 223 -5.40 34.29 9.86
N ASP A 224 -5.65 33.23 10.64
CA ASP A 224 -4.70 32.67 11.59
C ASP A 224 -4.66 31.14 11.57
N SER A 225 -3.57 30.58 12.08
CA SER A 225 -3.34 29.14 12.06
C SER A 225 -4.23 28.34 13.02
N VAL A 226 -4.70 28.95 14.11
CA VAL A 226 -5.51 28.26 15.13
C VAL A 226 -6.90 27.99 14.56
N THR A 227 -7.50 29.01 13.95
CA THR A 227 -8.79 28.90 13.25
C THR A 227 -8.71 27.90 12.09
N ALA A 228 -7.61 27.95 11.32
CA ALA A 228 -7.38 26.97 10.25
C ALA A 228 -7.37 25.52 10.79
N PHE A 229 -6.65 25.24 11.89
CA PHE A 229 -6.67 23.91 12.51
C PHE A 229 -8.07 23.51 12.99
N ALA A 230 -8.80 24.42 13.65
CA ALA A 230 -10.14 24.14 14.15
C ALA A 230 -11.13 23.77 13.03
N SER A 231 -10.93 24.29 11.82
CA SER A 231 -11.78 23.97 10.66
C SER A 231 -11.75 22.48 10.28
N ALA A 232 -10.67 21.75 10.62
CA ALA A 232 -10.55 20.32 10.39
C ALA A 232 -11.20 19.44 11.48
N ASN A 233 -11.67 20.01 12.60
CA ASN A 233 -12.18 19.22 13.73
C ASN A 233 -13.36 18.33 13.34
N ARG A 234 -14.29 18.83 12.53
CA ARG A 234 -15.43 18.02 12.08
C ARG A 234 -14.99 16.82 11.24
N PHE A 235 -14.01 17.03 10.38
CA PHE A 235 -13.42 15.97 9.57
C PHE A 235 -12.78 14.90 10.47
N MET A 236 -12.07 15.27 11.52
CA MET A 236 -11.40 14.32 12.43
C MET A 236 -12.31 13.63 13.45
N ASN A 237 -13.54 14.11 13.65
CA ASN A 237 -14.45 13.59 14.68
C ASN A 237 -15.45 12.54 14.17
N ASN A 238 -15.60 12.41 12.85
CA ASN A 238 -16.60 11.56 12.23
C ASN A 238 -15.94 10.57 11.27
N CYS A 239 -16.44 9.34 11.25
CA CYS A 239 -16.01 8.33 10.31
C CYS A 239 -16.33 8.82 8.88
N PRO A 240 -15.35 8.83 7.97
CA PRO A 240 -15.57 9.32 6.62
C PRO A 240 -16.44 8.38 5.77
N LEU A 241 -16.66 7.13 6.23
CA LEU A 241 -17.49 6.13 5.54
C LEU A 241 -18.95 6.16 6.00
N CYS A 242 -19.20 5.99 7.30
CA CYS A 242 -20.57 5.94 7.82
C CYS A 242 -21.05 7.23 8.52
N GLY A 243 -20.20 8.24 8.67
CA GLY A 243 -20.53 9.49 9.35
C GLY A 243 -20.64 9.38 10.88
N ALA A 244 -20.55 8.18 11.46
CA ALA A 244 -20.63 7.96 12.90
C ALA A 244 -19.49 8.66 13.66
N LYS A 245 -19.73 9.07 14.91
CA LYS A 245 -18.71 9.72 15.74
C LYS A 245 -17.58 8.74 16.07
N LEU A 246 -16.34 9.18 15.92
CA LEU A 246 -15.16 8.36 16.20
C LEU A 246 -14.83 8.37 17.69
N THR A 247 -14.39 7.20 18.19
CA THR A 247 -13.78 7.07 19.51
C THR A 247 -12.31 7.45 19.44
N VAL A 248 -11.81 8.18 20.44
CA VAL A 248 -10.39 8.57 20.49
C VAL A 248 -9.55 7.42 21.04
N ARG A 249 -8.50 7.03 20.32
CA ARG A 249 -7.49 6.08 20.79
C ARG A 249 -6.25 6.80 21.30
N ILE A 250 -5.72 7.70 20.48
CA ILE A 250 -4.66 8.63 20.86
C ILE A 250 -5.19 10.05 20.59
N PRO A 251 -5.41 10.88 21.64
CA PRO A 251 -5.86 12.25 21.48
C PRO A 251 -4.95 13.04 20.55
N THR A 252 -5.52 14.02 19.85
CA THR A 252 -4.74 14.82 18.91
C THR A 252 -3.63 15.60 19.63
N PHE A 253 -2.42 15.55 19.11
CA PHE A 253 -1.29 16.33 19.62
C PHE A 253 -0.53 16.96 18.45
N ARG A 254 0.03 18.15 18.69
CA ARG A 254 0.77 18.89 17.66
C ARG A 254 2.25 18.81 17.93
N ILE A 255 3.00 18.34 16.94
CA ILE A 255 4.46 18.37 16.96
C ILE A 255 4.98 18.96 15.64
N ARG A 256 5.80 20.01 15.76
CA ARG A 256 6.32 20.81 14.66
C ARG A 256 5.18 21.35 13.78
N LYS A 257 5.14 20.92 12.51
CA LYS A 257 4.15 21.37 11.50
C LYS A 257 2.94 20.45 11.37
N SER A 258 2.89 19.34 12.11
CA SER A 258 1.83 18.33 11.96
C SER A 258 1.11 18.10 13.28
N GLN A 259 -0.22 18.02 13.21
CA GLN A 259 -1.06 17.46 14.25
C GLN A 259 -1.37 16.02 13.86
N TYR A 260 -1.15 15.09 14.79
CA TYR A 260 -1.45 13.67 14.61
C TYR A 260 -2.56 13.27 15.57
N GLY A 261 -3.27 12.21 15.25
CA GLY A 261 -4.27 11.58 16.12
C GLY A 261 -4.63 10.20 15.62
N LEU A 262 -5.11 9.35 16.53
CA LEU A 262 -5.58 8.01 16.22
C LEU A 262 -6.99 7.83 16.76
N PHE A 263 -7.88 7.36 15.91
CA PHE A 263 -9.31 7.26 16.17
C PHE A 263 -9.84 5.87 15.83
N ALA A 264 -11.05 5.53 16.27
CA ALA A 264 -11.69 4.26 15.99
C ALA A 264 -13.18 4.44 15.65
N CYS A 265 -13.59 3.87 14.52
CA CYS A 265 -14.96 3.61 14.17
C CYS A 265 -15.33 2.20 14.63
N ARG A 266 -16.51 2.03 15.21
CA ARG A 266 -17.00 0.71 15.65
C ARG A 266 -17.11 -0.30 14.50
N GLU A 267 -17.49 0.17 13.31
CA GLU A 267 -17.73 -0.67 12.14
C GLU A 267 -16.50 -0.77 11.24
N HIS A 268 -15.85 0.35 10.97
CA HIS A 268 -14.80 0.45 9.96
C HIS A 268 -13.38 0.29 10.54
N GLY A 269 -13.25 0.28 11.87
CA GLY A 269 -11.96 0.12 12.52
C GLY A 269 -11.22 1.42 12.77
N GLU A 270 -9.91 1.32 12.92
CA GLU A 270 -9.06 2.40 13.40
C GLU A 270 -8.54 3.29 12.26
N LEU A 271 -8.48 4.58 12.51
CA LEU A 271 -8.17 5.62 11.55
C LEU A 271 -7.02 6.48 12.05
N PHE A 272 -5.96 6.55 11.26
CA PHE A 272 -4.90 7.52 11.39
C PHE A 272 -5.40 8.88 10.90
N SER A 273 -4.98 9.94 11.57
CA SER A 273 -5.20 11.31 11.10
C SER A 273 -3.92 12.14 11.13
N ARG A 274 -3.79 13.02 10.14
CA ARG A 274 -2.76 14.06 10.11
C ARG A 274 -3.32 15.36 9.55
N THR A 275 -3.18 16.43 10.32
CA THR A 275 -3.52 17.77 9.89
C THR A 275 -2.27 18.65 9.82
N ARG A 276 -2.14 19.42 8.75
CA ARG A 276 -1.13 20.49 8.60
C ARG A 276 -1.83 21.79 8.26
N VAL A 277 -1.36 22.89 8.83
CA VAL A 277 -1.76 24.22 8.36
C VAL A 277 -0.71 24.75 7.39
N LYS A 278 -1.17 25.19 6.22
CA LYS A 278 -0.37 25.79 5.15
C LYS A 278 -0.75 27.27 5.02
N LYS A 279 0.16 28.05 4.42
CA LYS A 279 -0.05 29.46 4.09
C LYS A 279 -0.10 29.59 2.57
N ASN A 280 -1.11 30.28 2.04
CA ASN A 280 -1.23 30.55 0.60
C ASN A 280 -0.38 31.77 0.18
N LYS A 281 -0.39 32.12 -1.12
CA LYS A 281 0.37 33.27 -1.66
C LYS A 281 -0.11 34.62 -1.10
N ALA A 282 -1.39 34.73 -0.75
CA ALA A 282 -1.98 35.94 -0.15
C ALA A 282 -1.64 36.10 1.35
N GLY A 283 -1.05 35.07 1.96
CA GLY A 283 -0.70 35.06 3.36
C GLY A 283 -1.78 34.51 4.29
N ASN A 284 -2.89 34.02 3.76
CA ASN A 284 -3.93 33.34 4.54
C ASN A 284 -3.54 31.90 4.85
N TYR A 285 -4.10 31.36 5.93
CA TYR A 285 -3.86 30.01 6.42
C TYR A 285 -5.00 29.08 6.04
N TYR A 286 -4.71 27.81 5.75
CA TYR A 286 -5.74 26.78 5.56
C TYR A 286 -5.24 25.44 6.08
N SER A 287 -6.15 24.59 6.56
CA SER A 287 -5.80 23.22 6.96
C SER A 287 -5.82 22.28 5.76
N ALA A 288 -4.86 21.38 5.71
CA ALA A 288 -4.89 20.19 4.87
C ALA A 288 -4.83 18.98 5.81
N SER A 289 -5.91 18.21 5.83
CA SER A 289 -6.09 17.05 6.69
C SER A 289 -6.19 15.80 5.84
N VAL A 290 -5.59 14.72 6.33
CA VAL A 290 -5.72 13.38 5.78
C VAL A 290 -6.17 12.47 6.89
N MET A 291 -7.16 11.62 6.61
CA MET A 291 -7.48 10.45 7.40
C MET A 291 -7.32 9.22 6.52
N ARG A 292 -6.83 8.13 7.11
CA ARG A 292 -6.79 6.83 6.45
C ARG A 292 -6.87 5.69 7.44
N PHE A 293 -7.17 4.49 6.97
CA PHE A 293 -7.12 3.31 7.83
C PHE A 293 -5.73 3.17 8.46
N ALA A 294 -5.71 2.98 9.78
CA ALA A 294 -4.48 2.88 10.54
C ALA A 294 -3.82 1.54 10.26
N THR A 295 -2.63 1.58 9.67
CA THR A 295 -1.73 0.41 9.53
C THR A 295 -0.79 0.31 10.72
N GLN A 296 -0.09 -0.80 10.88
CA GLN A 296 0.93 -0.96 11.94
C GLN A 296 1.97 0.18 11.93
N ASN A 297 2.37 0.65 10.74
CA ASN A 297 3.28 1.78 10.57
C ASN A 297 2.68 3.09 11.11
N ASP A 298 1.36 3.26 11.02
CA ASP A 298 0.68 4.45 11.57
C ASP A 298 0.62 4.44 13.08
N TYR A 299 0.37 3.28 13.70
CA TYR A 299 0.46 3.15 15.15
C TYR A 299 1.84 3.56 15.62
N TRP A 300 2.87 2.98 15.02
CA TRP A 300 4.26 3.28 15.40
C TRP A 300 4.58 4.77 15.18
N LEU A 301 4.20 5.34 14.04
CA LEU A 301 4.43 6.75 13.75
C LEU A 301 3.73 7.65 14.78
N VAL A 302 2.46 7.41 15.07
CA VAL A 302 1.70 8.23 16.03
C VAL A 302 2.24 8.04 17.44
N ALA A 303 2.53 6.81 17.86
CA ALA A 303 3.09 6.51 19.17
C ALA A 303 4.48 7.15 19.36
N SER A 304 5.40 6.94 18.42
CA SER A 304 6.74 7.54 18.43
C SER A 304 6.67 9.08 18.47
N LYS A 305 5.77 9.69 17.69
CA LYS A 305 5.58 11.15 17.71
C LYS A 305 4.92 11.63 18.99
N LYS A 306 4.07 10.81 19.61
CA LYS A 306 3.44 11.12 20.89
C LYS A 306 4.48 11.10 22.01
N GLU A 307 5.34 10.09 22.06
CA GLU A 307 6.47 10.02 22.99
C GLU A 307 7.43 11.21 22.83
N GLU A 308 7.77 11.57 21.58
CA GLU A 308 8.59 12.75 21.30
C GLU A 308 7.91 14.04 21.79
N PHE A 309 6.61 14.19 21.57
CA PHE A 309 5.83 15.32 22.05
C PHE A 309 5.75 15.37 23.58
N ASP A 310 5.55 14.24 24.24
CA ASP A 310 5.47 14.17 25.70
C ASP A 310 6.83 14.51 26.34
N LYS A 311 7.94 14.20 25.67
CA LYS A 311 9.30 14.49 26.14
C LYS A 311 9.79 15.91 25.81
N PHE A 312 9.46 16.45 24.64
CA PHE A 312 10.04 17.70 24.12
C PHE A 312 9.02 18.79 23.77
N GLY A 313 7.74 18.53 23.98
CA GLY A 313 6.63 19.43 23.64
C GLY A 313 6.45 19.65 22.14
N GLU A 314 5.72 20.71 21.78
CA GLU A 314 5.36 21.00 20.39
C GLU A 314 6.55 21.20 19.45
N LYS A 315 7.73 21.59 19.98
CA LYS A 315 8.93 21.81 19.16
C LYS A 315 9.60 20.49 18.74
N GLY A 316 9.33 19.40 19.45
CA GLY A 316 9.98 18.10 19.25
C GLY A 316 11.45 18.10 19.66
N ALA A 317 12.12 16.97 19.42
CA ALA A 317 13.53 16.80 19.77
C ALA A 317 14.40 17.87 19.08
N PRO A 318 15.40 18.44 19.78
CA PRO A 318 16.35 19.36 19.18
C PRO A 318 17.12 18.67 18.05
N ALA A 319 17.47 19.42 17.00
CA ALA A 319 18.25 18.88 15.89
C ALA A 319 19.59 18.33 16.43
N PRO A 320 20.04 17.15 15.97
CA PRO A 320 21.36 16.65 16.33
C PRO A 320 22.40 17.69 15.90
N LYS A 321 23.31 18.04 16.82
CA LYS A 321 24.44 18.92 16.48
C LYS A 321 25.28 18.21 15.42
N PRO A 322 25.72 18.89 14.35
CA PRO A 322 26.66 18.30 13.42
C PRO A 322 27.90 17.87 14.21
N GLU A 323 28.28 16.59 14.07
CA GLU A 323 29.58 16.11 14.56
C GLU A 323 30.65 16.88 13.78
N ILE A 324 31.39 17.72 14.50
CA ILE A 324 32.61 18.32 13.97
C ILE A 324 33.58 17.16 13.86
N GLU A 325 33.74 16.60 12.67
CA GLU A 325 34.87 15.73 12.34
C GLU A 325 36.13 16.50 12.72
N LYS A 326 36.79 16.06 13.79
CA LYS A 326 38.14 16.49 14.08
C LYS A 326 39.02 15.80 13.04
N GLU A 327 39.41 16.55 12.01
CA GLU A 327 40.60 16.19 11.22
C GLU A 327 41.78 16.09 12.18
N THR A 328 42.32 14.88 12.32
CA THR A 328 43.64 14.60 12.89
C THR A 328 44.43 13.77 11.91
#